data_AF-A0A7L3NDZ5-F1
#
_entry.id   AF-A0A7L3NDZ5-F1
#
_cell.length_a   1.000
_cell.length_b   1.000
_cell.length_c   1.000
_cell.angle_alpha   90.00
_cell.angle_beta   90.00
_cell.angle_gamma   90.00
#
_symmetry.space_group_name_H-M   'P 1'
#
loop_
_entity.id
_entity.type
_entity.pdbx_description
1 polymer ?
#
loop_
_entity_poly.entity_id
_entity_poly.type
_entity_poly.pdbx_seq_one_letter_code
_entity_poly.pdbx_strand_id
1 'polypeptide(L)'
;GSGGFRKRKHDNFPHGQRREEKENVNPSSAVMTSFKSFQLELDTRHDKYERLVKLSRDITIESKRTIFLLHRFTSAPNGEEILSESEVKLDAVRRKIRQVAQELVGEDMYQFHRAISPG
;
A
#
# COMPACT_ATOMS: atom_id res chain seq x y z
N GLY A 1 31.72 -34.53 -15.72
CA GLY A 1 31.52 -33.22 -16.38
C GLY A 1 31.71 -32.13 -15.36
N SER A 2 32.77 -31.35 -15.49
CA SER A 2 33.20 -30.28 -14.59
C SER A 2 32.42 -28.99 -14.86
N GLY A 3 31.49 -28.62 -13.96
CA GLY A 3 30.73 -27.37 -14.03
C GLY A 3 31.46 -26.24 -13.30
N GLY A 4 32.20 -25.41 -14.04
CA GLY A 4 32.91 -24.25 -13.49
C GLY A 4 31.97 -23.07 -13.19
N PHE A 5 32.02 -22.59 -11.95
CA PHE A 5 31.37 -21.35 -11.52
C PHE A 5 32.08 -20.13 -12.12
N ARG A 6 31.43 -19.44 -13.07
CA ARG A 6 31.91 -18.17 -13.63
C ARG A 6 31.62 -17.02 -12.65
N LYS A 7 32.64 -16.56 -11.91
CA LYS A 7 32.61 -15.28 -11.18
C LYS A 7 32.44 -14.14 -12.20
N ARG A 8 31.38 -13.35 -12.07
CA ARG A 8 31.21 -12.09 -12.83
C ARG A 8 32.23 -11.07 -12.32
N LYS A 9 33.06 -10.57 -13.24
CA LYS A 9 34.02 -9.48 -13.01
C LYS A 9 33.20 -8.19 -12.84
N HIS A 10 33.34 -7.52 -11.70
CA HIS A 10 32.73 -6.22 -11.49
C HIS A 10 33.58 -5.20 -12.23
N ASP A 11 33.09 -4.66 -13.34
CA ASP A 11 33.77 -3.58 -14.06
C ASP A 11 33.71 -2.33 -13.19
N ASN A 12 34.86 -1.94 -12.65
CA ASN A 12 35.02 -0.77 -11.81
C ASN A 12 35.04 0.47 -12.72
N PHE A 13 33.86 1.01 -13.03
CA PHE A 13 33.75 2.30 -13.71
C PHE A 13 34.38 3.38 -12.84
N PRO A 14 35.33 4.17 -13.35
CA PRO A 14 35.86 5.30 -12.60
C PRO A 14 34.72 6.29 -12.33
N HIS A 15 34.44 6.53 -11.05
CA HIS A 15 33.68 7.70 -10.63
C HIS A 15 34.50 8.93 -11.01
N GLY A 16 34.29 9.42 -12.23
CA GLY A 16 34.67 10.78 -12.60
C GLY A 16 34.05 11.71 -11.58
N GLN A 17 34.87 12.58 -10.99
CA GLN A 17 34.41 13.65 -10.11
C GLN A 17 33.39 14.48 -10.89
N ARG A 18 32.10 14.18 -10.69
CA ARG A 18 31.02 15.07 -11.06
C ARG A 18 31.29 16.32 -10.22
N ARG A 19 31.78 17.38 -10.87
CA ARG A 19 31.83 18.71 -10.25
C ARG A 19 30.42 18.98 -9.75
N GLU A 20 30.26 18.98 -8.43
CA GLU A 20 29.08 19.54 -7.79
C GLU A 20 29.19 21.06 -7.99
N GLU A 21 28.86 21.51 -9.20
CA GLU A 21 28.47 22.89 -9.40
C GLU A 21 27.23 23.07 -8.51
N LYS A 22 27.42 23.67 -7.33
CA LYS A 22 26.33 24.21 -6.53
C LYS A 22 25.70 25.31 -7.36
N GLU A 23 24.82 24.92 -8.27
CA GLU A 23 23.87 25.80 -8.92
C GLU A 23 23.16 26.53 -7.78
N ASN A 24 23.30 27.85 -7.72
CA ASN A 24 22.59 28.69 -6.78
C ASN A 24 21.12 28.71 -7.18
N VAL A 25 20.42 27.61 -6.90
CA VAL A 25 18.99 27.46 -7.17
C VAL A 25 18.27 28.46 -6.29
N ASN A 26 17.73 29.52 -6.90
CA ASN A 26 16.93 30.49 -6.18
C ASN A 26 15.61 29.84 -5.72
N PRO A 27 15.38 29.65 -4.41
CA PRO A 27 14.20 28.98 -3.89
C PRO A 27 12.89 29.76 -4.10
N SER A 28 12.97 31.03 -4.54
CA SER A 28 11.82 31.86 -4.92
C SER A 28 11.60 31.95 -6.44
N SER A 29 12.38 31.24 -7.25
CA SER A 29 12.11 31.15 -8.69
C SER A 29 10.74 30.50 -8.94
N ALA A 30 10.05 30.93 -10.00
CA ALA A 30 8.74 30.37 -10.36
C ALA A 30 8.79 28.84 -10.53
N VAL A 31 9.87 28.32 -11.11
CA VAL A 31 10.10 26.88 -11.25
C VAL A 31 10.16 26.20 -9.88
N MET A 32 10.96 26.71 -8.94
CA MET A 32 11.06 26.11 -7.60
C MET A 32 9.74 26.18 -6.82
N THR A 33 8.97 27.25 -6.95
CA THR A 33 7.64 27.33 -6.36
C THR A 33 6.69 26.28 -6.94
N SER A 34 6.70 26.07 -8.26
CA SER A 34 5.91 25.00 -8.89
C SER A 34 6.30 23.61 -8.40
N PHE A 35 7.61 23.32 -8.32
CA PHE A 35 8.09 22.03 -7.80
C PHE A 35 7.69 21.78 -6.34
N LYS A 36 7.66 22.81 -5.50
CA LYS A 36 7.13 22.70 -4.13
C LYS A 36 5.64 22.35 -4.12
N SER A 37 4.86 22.94 -5.01
CA SER A 37 3.43 22.58 -5.16
C SER A 37 3.26 21.14 -5.60
N PHE A 38 4.02 20.69 -6.61
CA PHE A 38 3.97 19.31 -7.07
C PHE A 38 4.42 18.33 -5.99
N GLN A 39 5.45 18.68 -5.22
CA GLN A 39 5.89 17.86 -4.09
C GLN A 39 4.75 17.69 -3.08
N LEU A 40 4.09 18.78 -2.66
CA LEU A 40 2.99 18.72 -1.71
C LEU A 40 1.82 17.85 -2.21
N GLU A 41 1.47 17.97 -3.50
CA GLU A 41 0.44 17.14 -4.12
C GLU A 41 0.82 15.66 -4.13
N LEU A 42 2.06 15.34 -4.53
CA LEU A 42 2.58 13.98 -4.57
C LEU A 42 2.65 13.37 -3.16
N ASP A 43 3.16 14.11 -2.17
CA ASP A 43 3.27 13.66 -0.78
C ASP A 43 1.87 13.36 -0.22
N THR A 44 0.91 14.28 -0.41
CA THR A 44 -0.48 14.09 0.01
C THR A 44 -1.11 12.84 -0.62
N ARG A 45 -0.85 12.61 -1.90
CA ARG A 45 -1.35 11.43 -2.63
C ARG A 45 -0.71 10.14 -2.13
N HIS A 46 0.60 10.12 -1.88
CA HIS A 46 1.29 8.96 -1.32
C HIS A 46 0.81 8.63 0.09
N ASP A 47 0.63 9.64 0.95
CA ASP A 47 0.11 9.45 2.31
C ASP A 47 -1.28 8.81 2.27
N LYS A 48 -2.15 9.26 1.36
CA LYS A 48 -3.47 8.64 1.15
C LYS A 48 -3.35 7.19 0.66
N TYR A 49 -2.50 6.94 -0.33
CA TYR A 49 -2.26 5.58 -0.84
C TYR A 49 -1.83 4.62 0.28
N GLU A 50 -0.89 5.03 1.13
CA GLU A 50 -0.42 4.22 2.25
C GLU A 50 -1.51 3.98 3.32
N ARG A 51 -2.37 4.97 3.60
CA ARG A 51 -3.55 4.76 4.47
C ARG A 51 -4.50 3.72 3.88
N LEU A 52 -4.77 3.78 2.58
CA LEU A 52 -5.62 2.82 1.88
C LEU A 52 -5.03 1.41 1.87
N VAL A 53 -3.72 1.26 1.63
CA VAL A 53 -3.03 -0.03 1.70
C VAL A 53 -3.16 -0.66 3.09
N LYS A 54 -3.01 0.13 4.16
CA LYS A 54 -3.19 -0.35 5.54
C LYS A 54 -4.60 -0.84 5.78
N LEU A 55 -5.62 -0.06 5.38
CA LEU A 55 -7.02 -0.46 5.49
C LEU A 55 -7.31 -1.75 4.70
N SER A 56 -6.82 -1.84 3.46
CA SER A 56 -6.97 -3.05 2.62
C SER A 56 -6.34 -4.27 3.28
N ARG A 57 -5.13 -4.13 3.84
CA ARG A 57 -4.45 -5.21 4.54
C ARG A 57 -5.26 -5.70 5.74
N ASP A 58 -5.79 -4.78 6.54
CA ASP A 58 -6.60 -5.12 7.70
C ASP A 58 -7.92 -5.80 7.30
N ILE A 59 -8.54 -5.36 6.21
CA ILE A 59 -9.72 -6.00 5.61
C ILE A 59 -9.37 -7.43 5.19
N THR A 60 -8.30 -7.63 4.40
CA THR A 60 -7.89 -8.98 3.94
C THR A 60 -7.63 -9.92 5.13
N ILE A 61 -6.95 -9.43 6.18
CA ILE A 61 -6.65 -10.24 7.37
C ILE A 61 -7.95 -10.68 8.06
N GLU A 62 -8.86 -9.76 8.32
CA GLU A 62 -10.08 -10.09 9.05
C GLU A 62 -11.07 -10.92 8.21
N SER A 63 -11.13 -10.66 6.89
CA SER A 63 -11.88 -11.50 5.95
C SER A 63 -11.36 -12.94 5.95
N LYS A 64 -10.03 -13.14 5.88
CA LYS A 64 -9.44 -14.48 5.97
C LYS A 64 -9.74 -15.16 7.30
N ARG A 65 -9.64 -14.45 8.42
CA ARG A 65 -9.99 -14.99 9.75
C ARG A 65 -11.44 -15.43 9.83
N THR A 66 -12.35 -14.63 9.28
CA THR A 66 -13.78 -14.94 9.22
C THR A 66 -14.03 -16.19 8.35
N ILE A 67 -13.35 -16.31 7.21
CA ILE A 67 -13.42 -17.52 6.37
C ILE A 67 -12.94 -18.76 7.16
N PHE A 68 -11.81 -18.69 7.85
CA PHE A 68 -11.30 -19.80 8.68
C PHE A 68 -12.22 -20.14 9.86
N LEU A 69 -12.90 -19.16 10.44
CA LEU A 69 -13.91 -19.37 11.46
C LEU A 69 -15.11 -20.15 10.88
N LEU A 70 -15.64 -19.72 9.74
CA LEU A 70 -16.75 -20.36 9.06
C LEU A 70 -16.43 -21.79 8.60
N HIS A 71 -15.16 -22.08 8.25
CA HIS A 71 -14.73 -23.46 7.96
C HIS A 71 -14.92 -24.45 9.12
N ARG A 72 -15.06 -23.97 10.37
CA ARG A 72 -15.31 -24.83 11.55
C ARG A 72 -16.78 -25.24 11.70
N PHE A 73 -17.68 -24.56 10.99
CA PHE A 73 -19.13 -24.72 11.12
C PHE A 73 -19.61 -26.17 10.92
N THR A 74 -19.05 -26.88 9.93
CA THR A 74 -19.45 -28.27 9.62
C THR A 74 -18.93 -29.29 10.62
N SER A 75 -18.00 -28.91 11.50
CA SER A 75 -17.31 -29.84 12.41
C SER A 75 -17.66 -29.61 13.89
N ALA A 76 -18.50 -28.62 14.21
CA ALA A 76 -18.75 -28.22 15.59
C ALA A 76 -20.25 -28.21 15.92
N PRO A 77 -20.65 -28.68 17.12
CA PRO A 77 -22.05 -28.66 17.56
C PRO A 77 -22.59 -27.25 17.85
N ASN A 78 -21.71 -26.23 17.89
CA ASN A 78 -22.03 -24.83 18.22
C ASN A 78 -22.11 -23.91 17.00
N GLY A 79 -22.70 -24.38 15.90
CA GLY A 79 -22.78 -23.62 14.64
C GLY A 79 -23.39 -22.23 14.76
N GLU A 80 -24.39 -22.04 15.64
CA GLU A 80 -25.04 -20.73 15.85
C GLU A 80 -24.09 -19.69 16.51
N GLU A 81 -23.25 -20.12 17.46
CA GLU A 81 -22.22 -19.25 18.05
C GLU A 81 -21.19 -18.82 17.01
N ILE A 82 -20.76 -19.76 16.14
CA ILE A 82 -19.82 -19.48 15.05
C ILE A 82 -20.40 -18.45 14.08
N LEU A 83 -21.68 -18.57 13.74
CA LEU A 83 -22.35 -17.62 12.87
C LEU A 83 -22.44 -16.23 13.52
N SER A 84 -22.85 -16.16 14.79
CA SER A 84 -22.90 -14.91 15.55
C SER A 84 -21.54 -14.21 15.62
N GLU A 85 -20.47 -14.95 15.96
CA GLU A 85 -19.10 -14.41 15.97
C GLU A 85 -18.67 -13.94 14.58
N SER A 86 -18.98 -14.71 13.53
CA SER A 86 -18.64 -14.34 12.16
C SER A 86 -19.32 -13.05 11.70
N GLU A 87 -20.58 -12.83 12.10
CA GLU A 87 -21.31 -11.61 11.75
C GLU A 87 -20.70 -10.37 12.42
N VAL A 88 -20.29 -10.48 13.69
CA VAL A 88 -19.57 -9.42 14.40
C VAL A 88 -18.26 -9.06 13.70
N LYS A 89 -17.54 -10.07 13.18
CA LYS A 89 -16.30 -9.87 12.40
C LYS A 89 -16.57 -9.20 11.05
N LEU A 90 -17.61 -9.62 10.34
CA LEU A 90 -18.02 -9.01 9.07
C LEU A 90 -18.43 -7.55 9.27
N ASP A 91 -19.08 -7.20 10.38
CA ASP A 91 -19.35 -5.81 10.74
C ASP A 91 -18.08 -4.99 10.91
N ALA A 92 -17.03 -5.56 11.50
CA ALA A 92 -15.74 -4.90 11.60
C ALA A 92 -15.06 -4.69 10.23
N VAL A 93 -15.28 -5.60 9.28
CA VAL A 93 -14.84 -5.45 7.88
C VAL A 93 -15.63 -4.33 7.18
N ARG A 94 -16.97 -4.34 7.28
CA ARG A 94 -17.85 -3.31 6.69
C ARG A 94 -17.49 -1.91 7.19
N ARG A 95 -17.14 -1.76 8.47
CA ARG A 95 -16.65 -0.49 9.04
C ARG A 95 -15.36 -0.01 8.37
N LYS A 96 -14.41 -0.89 8.08
CA LYS A 96 -13.16 -0.52 7.38
C LYS A 96 -13.40 -0.18 5.91
N ILE A 97 -14.30 -0.90 5.24
CA ILE A 97 -14.73 -0.56 3.88
C ILE A 97 -15.35 0.85 3.85
N ARG A 98 -16.12 1.23 4.87
CA ARG A 98 -16.63 2.61 5.01
C ARG A 98 -15.50 3.64 5.16
N GLN A 99 -14.45 3.33 5.91
CA GLN A 99 -13.28 4.20 6.04
C GLN A 99 -12.54 4.36 4.69
N VAL A 100 -12.40 3.27 3.93
CA VAL A 100 -11.87 3.32 2.55
C VAL A 100 -12.73 4.24 1.67
N ALA A 101 -14.05 4.10 1.73
CA ALA A 101 -14.96 4.94 0.96
C ALA A 101 -14.80 6.43 1.33
N GLN A 102 -14.62 6.76 2.61
CA GLN A 102 -14.39 8.13 3.07
C GLN A 102 -13.06 8.73 2.56
N GLU A 103 -11.98 7.95 2.53
CA GLU A 103 -10.67 8.40 1.99
C GLU A 103 -10.72 8.68 0.48
N LEU A 104 -11.63 8.02 -0.25
CA LEU A 104 -11.79 8.12 -1.70
C LEU A 104 -12.84 9.14 -2.16
N VAL A 105 -13.52 9.83 -1.25
CA VAL A 105 -14.49 10.87 -1.64
C VAL A 105 -13.77 11.98 -2.41
N GLY A 106 -14.23 12.24 -3.63
CA GLY A 106 -13.66 13.27 -4.51
C GLY A 106 -12.38 12.86 -5.25
N GLU A 107 -11.95 11.61 -5.11
CA GLU A 107 -10.78 11.06 -5.82
C GLU A 107 -11.19 10.26 -7.06
N ASP A 108 -10.28 10.19 -8.04
CA ASP A 108 -10.41 9.22 -9.13
C ASP A 108 -10.09 7.81 -8.60
N MET A 109 -11.10 6.95 -8.58
CA MET A 109 -11.00 5.59 -8.05
C MET A 109 -9.90 4.76 -8.73
N TYR A 110 -9.62 4.98 -10.02
CA TYR A 110 -8.62 4.21 -10.74
C TYR A 110 -7.19 4.50 -10.26
N GLN A 111 -6.94 5.68 -9.68
CA GLN A 111 -5.62 6.04 -9.15
C GLN A 111 -5.27 5.23 -7.89
N PHE A 112 -6.27 4.88 -7.08
CA PHE A 112 -6.08 4.17 -5.82
C PHE A 112 -6.54 2.71 -5.85
N HIS A 113 -7.11 2.24 -6.97
CA HIS A 113 -7.61 0.88 -7.11
C HIS A 113 -6.57 -0.19 -6.69
N ARG A 114 -5.29 0.00 -7.03
CA ARG A 114 -4.23 -0.96 -6.65
C ARG A 114 -3.94 -1.02 -5.14
N ALA A 115 -4.25 0.05 -4.40
CA ALA A 115 -4.10 0.08 -2.94
C ALA A 115 -5.15 -0.80 -2.24
N ILE A 116 -6.31 -0.98 -2.86
CA ILE A 116 -7.48 -1.63 -2.23
C ILE A 116 -7.87 -2.97 -2.88
N SER A 117 -7.45 -3.25 -4.11
CA SER A 117 -7.84 -4.45 -4.86
C SER A 117 -7.57 -5.81 -4.19
N PRO A 118 -6.56 -5.98 -3.31
CA PRO A 118 -6.39 -7.25 -2.58
C PRO A 118 -7.40 -7.48 -1.44
N GLY A 119 -8.05 -6.40 -0.98
CA GLY A 119 -9.00 -6.36 0.13
C GLY A 119 -10.36 -6.95 -0.22
#